data_AF-A0A9E5TK35-F1
#
_entry.id   AF-A0A9E5TK35-F1
#
_cell.length_a   1.000
_cell.length_b   1.000
_cell.length_c   1.000
_cell.angle_alpha   90.00
_cell.angle_beta   90.00
_cell.angle_gamma   90.00
#
_symmetry.space_group_name_H-M   'P 1'
#
loop_
_entity.id
_entity.type
_entity.pdbx_description
1 polymer ?
#
loop_
_entity_poly.entity_id
_entity_poly.type
_entity_poly.pdbx_seq_one_letter_code
_entity_poly.pdbx_strand_id
1 'polypeptide(L)'
;MSIDAELTKRVKENAHRYGFDLVGIASAEALDAVPSHYIAHRDYRTWTLKTGDYLEGASSAIVLGARVWDNLHDLVIRVGDHHEYPDEWRGRLYARRLVRFLNRMGYRTALEPG
;
A
#
# COMPACT_ATOMS: atom_id res chain seq x y z
N MET A 1 -27.84 0.96 3.45
CA MET A 1 -26.39 1.05 3.72
C MET A 1 -25.85 2.23 2.91
N SER A 2 -25.03 3.11 3.49
CA SER A 2 -24.49 4.25 2.73
C SER A 2 -23.57 3.76 1.60
N ILE A 3 -23.43 4.57 0.54
CA ILE A 3 -22.53 4.28 -0.59
C ILE A 3 -21.10 4.01 -0.08
N ASP A 4 -20.66 4.76 0.94
CA ASP A 4 -19.31 4.64 1.52
C ASP A 4 -19.09 3.31 2.27
N ALA A 5 -20.12 2.81 2.95
CA ALA A 5 -20.04 1.53 3.65
C ALA A 5 -19.96 0.35 2.67
N GLU A 6 -20.69 0.41 1.55
CA GLU A 6 -20.61 -0.60 0.50
C GLU A 6 -19.26 -0.56 -0.22
N LEU A 7 -18.75 0.64 -0.53
CA LEU A 7 -17.42 0.79 -1.13
C LEU A 7 -16.34 0.21 -0.21
N THR A 8 -16.38 0.58 1.08
CA THR A 8 -15.44 0.08 2.09
C THR A 8 -15.45 -1.44 2.16
N LYS A 9 -16.64 -2.06 2.18
CA LYS A 9 -16.79 -3.51 2.18
C LYS A 9 -16.15 -4.13 0.94
N ARG A 10 -16.48 -3.63 -0.26
CA ARG A 10 -15.93 -4.14 -1.52
C ARG A 10 -14.41 -3.99 -1.62
N VAL A 11 -13.85 -2.89 -1.12
CA VAL A 11 -12.39 -2.69 -1.07
C VAL A 11 -11.74 -3.77 -0.20
N LYS A 12 -12.27 -4.00 1.01
CA LYS A 12 -11.72 -4.99 1.94
C LYS A 12 -11.84 -6.42 1.39
N GLU A 13 -12.99 -6.78 0.84
CA GLU A 13 -13.22 -8.10 0.23
C GLU A 13 -12.27 -8.35 -0.95
N ASN A 14 -12.07 -7.36 -1.82
CA ASN A 14 -11.13 -7.50 -2.94
C ASN A 14 -9.68 -7.57 -2.47
N ALA A 15 -9.28 -6.79 -1.46
CA ALA A 15 -7.93 -6.88 -0.89
C ALA A 15 -7.64 -8.30 -0.36
N HIS A 16 -8.56 -8.88 0.41
CA HIS A 16 -8.42 -10.26 0.87
C HIS A 16 -8.39 -11.27 -0.28
N ARG A 17 -9.28 -11.11 -1.27
CA ARG A 17 -9.28 -11.97 -2.47
C ARG A 17 -7.96 -11.88 -3.25
N TYR A 18 -7.29 -10.74 -3.23
CA TYR A 18 -6.00 -10.57 -3.89
C TYR A 18 -4.82 -11.11 -3.08
N GLY A 19 -5.04 -11.57 -1.85
CA GLY A 19 -4.05 -12.26 -1.05
C GLY A 19 -3.43 -11.43 0.06
N PHE A 20 -4.08 -10.34 0.49
CA PHE A 20 -3.70 -9.60 1.70
C PHE A 20 -4.41 -10.15 2.94
N ASP A 21 -3.67 -10.29 4.03
CA ASP A 21 -4.18 -10.77 5.32
C ASP A 21 -4.84 -9.64 6.11
N LEU A 22 -4.35 -8.41 5.95
CA LEU A 22 -4.85 -7.22 6.65
C LEU A 22 -5.15 -6.08 5.67
N VAL A 23 -6.20 -5.33 5.95
CA VAL A 23 -6.58 -4.14 5.19
C VAL A 23 -7.11 -3.05 6.11
N GLY A 24 -6.43 -1.90 6.11
CA GLY A 24 -6.82 -0.68 6.81
C GLY A 24 -7.21 0.41 5.83
N ILE A 25 -8.17 1.26 6.20
CA ILE A 25 -8.50 2.48 5.45
C ILE A 25 -8.46 3.63 6.45
N ALA A 26 -7.67 4.65 6.17
CA ALA A 26 -7.52 5.84 7.00
C ALA A 26 -7.83 7.09 6.17
N SER A 27 -8.40 8.12 6.80
CA SER A 27 -8.54 9.43 6.17
C SER A 27 -7.16 10.06 5.93
N ALA A 28 -7.01 10.76 4.81
CA ALA A 28 -5.81 11.54 4.52
C ALA A 28 -5.48 12.54 5.63
N GLU A 29 -6.51 13.24 6.14
CA GLU A 29 -6.38 14.20 7.25
C GLU A 29 -5.70 13.58 8.49
N ALA A 30 -6.18 12.43 8.96
CA ALA A 30 -5.61 11.76 10.12
C ALA A 30 -4.14 11.33 9.91
N LEU A 31 -3.76 10.92 8.70
CA LEU A 31 -2.38 10.57 8.37
C LEU A 31 -1.50 11.82 8.30
N ASP A 32 -2.00 12.87 7.65
CA ASP A 32 -1.26 14.11 7.45
C ASP A 32 -1.12 14.93 8.74
N ALA A 33 -1.98 14.70 9.73
CA ALA A 33 -1.85 15.26 11.08
C ALA A 33 -0.61 14.76 11.83
N VAL A 34 -0.06 13.59 11.47
CA VAL A 34 1.17 13.06 12.09
C VAL A 34 2.37 13.89 11.62
N PRO A 35 3.16 14.53 12.49
CA PRO A 35 4.30 15.34 12.07
C PRO A 35 5.30 14.55 11.21
N SER A 36 5.86 15.20 10.19
CA SER A 36 6.89 14.56 9.38
C SER A 36 8.12 14.25 10.21
N HIS A 37 8.70 13.07 9.99
CA HIS A 37 9.93 12.63 10.66
C HIS A 37 10.90 12.04 9.65
N TYR A 38 12.18 12.00 10.01
CA TYR A 38 13.22 11.45 9.16
C TYR A 38 13.31 9.93 9.32
N ILE A 39 13.20 9.21 8.21
CA ILE A 39 13.45 7.77 8.13
C ILE A 39 14.96 7.61 7.86
N ALA A 40 15.65 6.92 8.77
CA ALA A 40 17.09 6.65 8.68
C ALA A 40 17.39 5.20 8.25
N HIS A 41 16.42 4.51 7.63
CA HIS A 41 16.61 3.16 7.11
C HIS A 41 17.66 3.17 5.99
N ARG A 42 18.43 2.08 5.86
CA ARG A 42 19.53 1.99 4.87
C ARG A 42 19.06 2.35 3.46
N ASP A 43 17.89 1.83 3.11
CA ASP A 43 17.35 1.90 1.75
C ASP A 43 16.40 3.10 1.55
N TYR A 44 16.00 3.77 2.64
CA TYR A 44 15.06 4.89 2.63
C TYR A 44 15.53 5.98 3.62
N ARG A 45 16.41 6.87 3.13
CA ARG A 45 17.00 7.99 3.89
C ARG A 45 16.31 9.31 3.56
N THR A 46 15.08 9.48 3.99
CA THR A 46 14.23 10.59 3.57
C THR A 46 13.28 11.06 4.68
N TRP A 47 12.70 12.24 4.52
CA TRP A 47 11.57 12.69 5.35
C TRP A 47 10.28 12.02 4.90
N THR A 48 9.42 11.67 5.86
CA THR A 48 8.09 11.14 5.54
C THR A 48 7.27 12.15 4.75
N LEU A 49 6.68 11.68 3.67
CA LEU A 49 5.78 12.44 2.81
C LEU A 49 4.34 12.45 3.35
N LYS A 50 3.57 13.43 2.89
CA LYS A 50 2.14 13.58 3.12
C LYS A 50 1.34 12.94 1.99
N THR A 51 0.06 12.66 2.23
CA THR A 51 -0.79 12.04 1.21
C THR A 51 -0.90 12.91 -0.05
N GLY A 52 -0.91 14.24 0.12
CA GLY A 52 -0.92 15.22 -0.97
C GLY A 52 0.35 15.20 -1.84
N ASP A 53 1.49 14.78 -1.30
CA ASP A 53 2.74 14.65 -2.07
C ASP A 53 2.67 13.47 -3.06
N TYR A 54 1.84 12.47 -2.77
CA TYR A 54 1.60 11.33 -3.66
C TYR A 54 0.43 11.54 -4.62
N LEU A 55 -0.66 12.14 -4.14
CA LEU A 55 -1.86 12.38 -4.92
C LEU A 55 -2.58 13.63 -4.43
N GLU A 56 -2.59 14.68 -5.25
CA GLU A 56 -3.29 15.92 -4.96
C GLU A 56 -4.79 15.68 -4.74
N GLY A 57 -5.30 16.14 -3.60
CA GLY A 57 -6.69 15.95 -3.19
C GLY A 57 -7.02 14.51 -2.75
N ALA A 58 -6.03 13.74 -2.31
CA ALA A 58 -6.27 12.45 -1.66
C ALA A 58 -7.18 12.63 -0.44
N SER A 59 -8.24 11.81 -0.35
CA SER A 59 -9.16 11.80 0.79
C SER A 59 -8.90 10.65 1.76
N SER A 60 -8.24 9.59 1.29
CA SER A 60 -7.98 8.38 2.06
C SER A 60 -6.74 7.66 1.57
N ALA A 61 -6.16 6.86 2.47
CA ALA A 61 -5.14 5.88 2.15
C ALA A 61 -5.64 4.48 2.52
N ILE A 62 -5.31 3.50 1.67
CA ILE A 62 -5.58 2.08 1.92
C ILE A 62 -4.25 1.42 2.24
N VAL A 63 -4.14 0.86 3.45
CA VAL A 63 -2.96 0.14 3.93
C VAL A 63 -3.21 -1.34 3.81
N LEU A 64 -2.28 -2.05 3.18
CA LEU A 64 -2.39 -3.48 2.86
C LEU A 64 -1.27 -4.24 3.57
N GLY A 65 -1.64 -5.23 4.38
CA GLY A 65 -0.69 -6.10 5.06
C GLY A 65 -0.77 -7.51 4.50
N ALA A 66 0.38 -8.08 4.14
CA ALA A 66 0.51 -9.50 3.78
C ALA A 66 1.48 -10.16 4.76
N ARG A 67 1.11 -11.33 5.27
CA ARG A 67 1.98 -12.12 6.12
C ARG A 67 3.00 -12.83 5.24
N VAL A 68 4.26 -12.50 5.45
CA VAL A 68 5.40 -13.26 4.94
C VAL A 68 5.63 -14.44 5.90
N TRP A 69 5.97 -15.62 5.38
CA TRP A 69 6.31 -16.75 6.24
C TRP A 69 7.60 -16.44 7.00
N ASP A 70 7.63 -16.72 8.30
CA ASP A 70 8.74 -16.37 9.20
C ASP A 70 10.11 -16.88 8.70
N ASN A 71 10.11 -17.94 7.90
CA ASN A 71 11.31 -18.57 7.32
C ASN A 71 11.84 -17.88 6.04
N LEU A 72 11.10 -16.90 5.51
CA LEU A 72 11.34 -16.22 4.23
C LEU A 72 11.59 -14.73 4.38
N HIS A 73 11.43 -14.16 5.58
CA HIS A 73 11.51 -12.72 5.85
C HIS A 73 12.87 -12.11 5.50
N ASP A 74 13.94 -12.90 5.50
CA ASP A 74 15.30 -12.46 5.14
C ASP A 74 15.83 -13.19 3.90
N LEU A 75 14.96 -13.81 3.09
CA LEU A 75 15.39 -14.50 1.89
C LEU A 75 15.78 -13.48 0.83
N VAL A 76 17.09 -13.30 0.65
CA VAL A 76 17.64 -12.54 -0.46
C VAL A 76 17.99 -13.52 -1.58
N ILE A 77 17.32 -13.38 -2.73
CA ILE A 77 17.69 -14.13 -3.93
C ILE A 77 18.47 -13.25 -4.87
N ARG A 78 19.49 -13.81 -5.52
CA ARG A 78 20.22 -13.12 -6.59
C ARG A 78 19.51 -13.41 -7.91
N VAL A 79 19.01 -12.35 -8.55
CA VAL A 79 18.39 -12.41 -9.88
C VAL A 79 19.31 -11.67 -10.84
N GLY A 80 20.07 -12.43 -11.64
CA GLY A 80 21.10 -11.86 -12.50
C GLY A 80 22.17 -11.09 -11.71
N ASP A 81 22.21 -9.78 -11.92
CA ASP A 81 23.19 -8.85 -11.36
C ASP A 81 22.72 -8.12 -10.08
N HIS A 82 21.48 -8.32 -9.65
CA HIS A 82 20.92 -7.65 -8.47
C HIS A 82 20.31 -8.65 -7.46
N HIS A 83 20.01 -8.14 -6.27
CA HIS A 83 19.36 -8.88 -5.20
C HIS A 83 17.90 -8.47 -5.15
N GLU A 84 17.02 -9.45 -4.97
CA GLU A 84 15.59 -9.24 -4.84
C GLU A 84 15.07 -9.90 -3.57
N TYR A 85 14.04 -9.27 -2.98
CA TYR A 85 13.33 -9.72 -1.79
C TYR A 85 11.95 -10.25 -2.24
N PRO A 86 11.75 -11.59 -2.29
CA PRO A 86 10.56 -12.20 -2.88
C PRO A 86 9.23 -11.79 -2.22
N ASP A 87 9.29 -11.37 -0.96
CA ASP A 87 8.17 -10.82 -0.20
C ASP A 87 7.70 -9.46 -0.74
N GLU A 88 8.61 -8.60 -1.22
CA GLU A 88 8.28 -7.30 -1.81
C GLU A 88 7.51 -7.44 -3.14
N TRP A 89 7.80 -8.48 -3.91
CA TRP A 89 7.12 -8.74 -5.20
C TRP A 89 5.63 -8.96 -5.05
N ARG A 90 5.25 -9.69 -3.98
CA ARG A 90 3.86 -10.09 -3.73
C ARG A 90 3.01 -8.87 -3.38
N GLY A 91 3.51 -8.01 -2.48
CA GLY A 91 2.80 -6.80 -2.05
C GLY A 91 2.51 -5.88 -3.23
N ARG A 92 3.54 -5.54 -4.01
CA ARG A 92 3.40 -4.57 -5.12
C ARG A 92 2.53 -5.10 -6.25
N LEU A 93 2.66 -6.37 -6.64
CA LEU A 93 1.87 -6.96 -7.73
C LEU A 93 0.38 -7.02 -7.38
N TYR A 94 0.05 -7.38 -6.14
CA TYR A 94 -1.34 -7.54 -5.71
C TYR A 94 -2.01 -6.20 -5.43
N ALA A 95 -1.28 -5.21 -4.92
CA ALA A 95 -1.79 -3.85 -4.74
C ALA A 95 -2.22 -3.22 -6.07
N ARG A 96 -1.51 -3.50 -7.17
CA ARG A 96 -1.90 -3.05 -8.53
C ARG A 96 -3.28 -3.56 -8.96
N ARG A 97 -3.73 -4.72 -8.48
CA ARG A 97 -5.09 -5.23 -8.78
C ARG A 97 -6.16 -4.37 -8.12
N LEU A 98 -5.91 -3.92 -6.89
CA LEU A 98 -6.81 -3.03 -6.16
C LEU A 98 -6.86 -1.64 -6.80
N VAL A 99 -5.71 -1.09 -7.20
CA VAL A 99 -5.61 0.16 -7.98
C VAL A 99 -6.47 0.07 -9.24
N ARG A 100 -6.34 -0.99 -10.04
CA ARG A 100 -7.15 -1.19 -11.25
C ARG A 100 -8.65 -1.33 -10.96
N PHE A 101 -9.02 -1.93 -9.83
CA PHE A 101 -10.40 -2.02 -9.39
C PHE A 101 -10.98 -0.62 -9.09
N LEU A 102 -10.27 0.18 -8.30
CA LEU A 102 -10.70 1.54 -7.92
C LEU A 102 -10.74 2.49 -9.13
N ASN A 103 -9.74 2.42 -10.01
CA ASN A 103 -9.72 3.22 -11.24
C ASN A 103 -10.91 2.89 -12.16
N ARG A 104 -11.29 1.61 -12.28
CA ARG A 104 -12.49 1.20 -13.05
C ARG A 104 -13.80 1.69 -12.43
N MET A 105 -13.80 2.01 -11.14
CA MET A 105 -14.93 2.64 -10.45
C MET A 105 -14.91 4.17 -10.55
N GLY A 106 -13.89 4.76 -11.19
CA GLY A 106 -13.78 6.22 -11.40
C GLY A 106 -12.95 6.95 -10.34
N TYR A 107 -12.33 6.25 -9.40
CA TYR A 107 -11.45 6.88 -8.40
C TYR A 107 -10.05 7.11 -8.97
N ARG A 108 -9.45 8.26 -8.66
CA ARG A 108 -8.00 8.47 -8.86
C ARG A 108 -7.25 7.72 -7.77
N THR A 109 -6.24 6.95 -8.13
CA THR A 109 -5.40 6.23 -7.16
C THR A 109 -3.93 6.32 -7.53
N ALA A 110 -3.10 6.45 -6.51
CA ALA A 110 -1.64 6.34 -6.61
C ALA A 110 -1.19 5.13 -5.78
N LEU A 111 -0.19 4.42 -6.28
CA LEU A 111 0.59 3.49 -5.48
C LEU A 111 1.85 4.23 -5.06
N GLU A 112 2.36 3.97 -3.86
CA GLU A 112 3.68 4.46 -3.44
C GLU A 112 4.72 4.17 -4.56
N PRO A 113 5.52 5.17 -4.96
CA PRO A 113 6.70 4.94 -5.78
C PRO A 113 7.70 4.15 -4.95
N GLY A 114 7.86 2.86 -5.29
CA GLY A 114 9.01 2.06 -4.92
C GLY A 114 10.07 2.14 -6.00
#